data_AF-A0A444YUS3-F1
#
_entry.id   AF-A0A444YUS3-F1
#
_cell.length_a   1.000
_cell.length_b   1.000
_cell.length_c   1.000
_cell.angle_alpha   90.00
_cell.angle_beta   90.00
_cell.angle_gamma   90.00
#
_symmetry.space_group_name_H-M   'P 1'
#
loop_
_entity.id
_entity.type
_entity.pdbx_description
1 polymer ?
#
loop_
_entity_poly.entity_id
_entity_poly.type
_entity_poly.pdbx_seq_one_letter_code
_entity_poly.pdbx_strand_id
1 'polypeptide(L)'
;MGSGLGSSASFCVALAAALLACTDFVSLDLKQQGWQSFQEKQLDLVNKWAFEGEKIIHGKPSGIDNSVSAYGNIISFKSGSMTHMKANTLLKMLITNTKVGRNTKALVAGVSERMLRHPDAMAFVFSAVDSISQELTLILQSPASDDVLSVTQKEEKIAELMEMNQGLLQSMGVSHVTIETVLRTTLKYKLASKLTGAGGGGCVLTLLPTCFVVEKVIAELESCGFQCFTAEIGGKGVEINFEVSS
;
A
#
# COMPACT_ATOMS: atom_id res chain seq x y z
N MET A 1 -3.28 7.76 13.11
CA MET A 1 -3.61 8.50 11.87
C MET A 1 -2.38 9.25 11.37
N GLY A 2 -2.26 9.48 10.06
CA GLY A 2 -1.17 10.30 9.49
C GLY A 2 0.13 9.56 9.13
N SER A 3 0.14 8.22 9.11
CA SER A 3 1.31 7.42 8.69
C SER A 3 1.51 7.33 7.18
N GLY A 4 0.61 7.93 6.38
CA GLY A 4 0.63 7.84 4.91
C GLY A 4 0.10 6.52 4.36
N LEU A 5 -0.90 5.94 5.03
CA LEU A 5 -1.61 4.73 4.60
C LEU A 5 -3.02 5.04 4.03
N GLY A 6 -3.28 6.29 3.61
CA GLY A 6 -4.55 6.66 2.97
C GLY A 6 -5.78 6.81 3.89
N SER A 7 -5.60 7.02 5.20
CA SER A 7 -6.72 7.06 6.15
C SER A 7 -7.76 8.16 5.91
N SER A 8 -7.36 9.31 5.35
CA SER A 8 -8.30 10.38 4.99
C SER A 8 -9.10 10.01 3.76
N ALA A 9 -8.45 9.40 2.76
CA ALA A 9 -9.11 8.92 1.57
C ALA A 9 -10.10 7.80 1.86
N SER A 10 -9.75 6.85 2.72
CA SER A 10 -10.67 5.80 3.16
C SER A 10 -11.89 6.37 3.89
N PHE A 11 -11.69 7.43 4.69
CA PHE A 11 -12.79 8.16 5.33
C PHE A 11 -13.69 8.86 4.30
N CYS A 12 -13.11 9.60 3.35
CA CYS A 12 -13.86 10.28 2.29
C CYS A 12 -14.64 9.29 1.41
N VAL A 13 -14.04 8.14 1.08
CA VAL A 13 -14.71 7.06 0.33
C VAL A 13 -15.87 6.47 1.13
N ALA A 14 -15.65 6.13 2.41
CA ALA A 14 -16.72 5.59 3.26
C ALA A 14 -17.88 6.57 3.41
N LEU A 15 -17.59 7.86 3.60
CA LEU A 15 -18.60 8.91 3.72
C LEU A 15 -19.37 9.09 2.40
N ALA A 16 -18.67 9.16 1.27
CA ALA A 16 -19.30 9.29 -0.05
C ALA A 16 -20.19 8.07 -0.36
N ALA A 17 -19.71 6.86 -0.07
CA ALA A 17 -20.47 5.63 -0.26
C ALA A 17 -21.73 5.59 0.62
N ALA A 18 -21.62 5.95 1.91
CA ALA A 18 -22.75 5.99 2.83
C ALA A 18 -23.82 7.01 2.37
N LEU A 19 -23.39 8.22 1.98
CA LEU A 19 -24.31 9.25 1.49
C LEU A 19 -25.00 8.82 0.19
N LEU A 20 -24.26 8.26 -0.77
CA LEU A 20 -24.84 7.76 -2.02
C LEU A 20 -25.78 6.58 -1.79
N ALA A 21 -25.48 5.70 -0.84
CA ALA A 21 -26.36 4.61 -0.44
C ALA A 21 -27.70 5.08 0.14
N CYS A 22 -27.76 6.28 0.71
CA CYS A 22 -29.00 6.92 1.18
C CYS A 22 -29.79 7.63 0.06
N THR A 23 -29.31 7.61 -1.18
CA THR A 23 -30.00 8.20 -2.33
C THR A 23 -30.56 7.13 -3.25
N ASP A 24 -31.60 7.46 -4.02
CA ASP A 24 -32.19 6.56 -5.04
C ASP A 24 -31.23 6.20 -6.19
N PHE A 25 -30.02 6.78 -6.20
CA PHE A 25 -29.01 6.58 -7.24
C PHE A 25 -28.30 5.22 -7.13
N VAL A 26 -28.30 4.62 -5.94
CA VAL A 26 -27.68 3.31 -5.70
C VAL A 26 -28.76 2.30 -5.39
N SER A 27 -29.08 1.45 -6.38
CA SER A 27 -29.95 0.28 -6.15
C SER A 27 -29.24 -0.74 -5.28
N LEU A 28 -29.33 -0.58 -3.96
CA LEU A 28 -28.86 -1.56 -2.98
C LEU A 28 -30.00 -2.49 -2.64
N ASP A 29 -29.73 -3.80 -2.66
CA ASP A 29 -30.69 -4.78 -2.19
C ASP A 29 -30.64 -4.82 -0.66
N LEU A 30 -31.44 -3.95 -0.02
CA LEU A 30 -31.54 -3.87 1.44
C LEU A 30 -32.03 -5.18 2.09
N LYS A 31 -32.48 -6.17 1.31
CA LYS A 31 -32.89 -7.49 1.82
C LYS A 31 -31.73 -8.48 1.91
N GLN A 32 -30.61 -8.23 1.23
CA GLN A 32 -29.41 -9.05 1.35
C GLN A 32 -28.66 -8.72 2.63
N GLN A 33 -28.48 -9.72 3.49
CA GLN A 33 -27.61 -9.61 4.66
C GLN A 33 -26.14 -9.78 4.25
N GLY A 34 -25.26 -8.95 4.82
CA GLY A 34 -23.81 -9.01 4.61
C GLY A 34 -23.25 -7.89 3.73
N TRP A 35 -21.97 -8.03 3.38
CA TRP A 35 -21.21 -7.06 2.60
C TRP A 35 -21.61 -7.07 1.12
N GLN A 36 -22.02 -5.90 0.62
CA GLN A 36 -22.33 -5.65 -0.79
C GLN A 36 -21.31 -4.72 -1.41
N SER A 37 -20.81 -5.08 -2.60
CA SER A 37 -19.93 -4.22 -3.39
C SER A 37 -20.74 -3.36 -4.35
N PHE A 38 -20.27 -2.13 -4.60
CA PHE A 38 -20.87 -1.23 -5.58
C PHE A 38 -20.57 -1.68 -7.02
N GLN A 39 -21.48 -1.37 -7.95
CA GLN A 39 -21.23 -1.56 -9.38
C GLN A 39 -20.20 -0.54 -9.89
N GLU A 40 -19.54 -0.84 -11.01
CA GLU A 40 -18.46 0.00 -11.57
C GLU A 40 -18.85 1.49 -11.75
N LYS A 41 -20.04 1.76 -12.32
CA LYS A 41 -20.54 3.14 -12.47
C LYS A 41 -20.77 3.86 -11.13
N GLN A 42 -21.15 3.11 -10.09
CA GLN A 42 -21.37 3.66 -8.76
C GLN A 42 -20.03 3.91 -8.06
N LEU A 43 -19.05 3.01 -8.22
CA LEU A 43 -17.67 3.17 -7.74
C LEU A 43 -17.02 4.42 -8.32
N ASP A 44 -17.20 4.69 -9.62
CA ASP A 44 -16.70 5.92 -10.25
C ASP A 44 -17.26 7.18 -9.59
N LEU A 45 -18.54 7.15 -9.22
CA LEU A 45 -19.19 8.28 -8.56
C LEU A 45 -18.70 8.43 -7.12
N VAL A 46 -18.58 7.33 -6.37
CA VAL A 46 -17.98 7.31 -5.02
C VAL A 46 -16.56 7.90 -5.07
N ASN A 47 -15.73 7.44 -6.01
CA ASN A 47 -14.36 7.90 -6.16
C ASN A 47 -14.29 9.40 -6.49
N LYS A 48 -15.15 9.89 -7.39
CA LYS A 48 -15.23 11.33 -7.72
C LYS A 48 -15.57 12.17 -6.50
N TRP A 49 -16.58 11.78 -5.72
CA TRP A 49 -16.95 12.51 -4.50
C TRP A 49 -15.87 12.44 -3.43
N ALA A 50 -15.26 11.27 -3.24
CA ALA A 50 -14.16 11.10 -2.31
C ALA A 50 -12.95 11.97 -2.70
N PHE A 51 -12.66 12.09 -4.00
CA PHE A 51 -11.61 12.96 -4.52
C PHE A 51 -11.86 14.45 -4.22
N GLU A 52 -13.11 14.92 -4.33
CA GLU A 52 -13.46 16.29 -3.90
C GLU A 52 -13.27 16.49 -2.39
N GLY A 53 -13.63 15.50 -1.57
CA GLY A 53 -13.35 15.52 -0.13
C GLY A 53 -11.85 15.59 0.17
N GLU A 54 -11.04 14.81 -0.52
CA GLU A 54 -9.58 14.83 -0.40
C GLU A 54 -8.97 16.16 -0.84
N LYS A 55 -9.54 16.85 -1.85
CA LYS A 55 -9.11 18.21 -2.22
C LYS A 55 -9.38 19.21 -1.12
N ILE A 56 -10.48 19.08 -0.38
CA ILE A 56 -10.77 19.96 0.76
C ILE A 56 -9.74 19.75 1.88
N ILE A 57 -9.36 18.50 2.15
CA ILE A 57 -8.44 18.16 3.25
C ILE A 57 -6.98 18.48 2.89
N HIS A 58 -6.53 18.10 1.69
CA HIS A 58 -5.12 18.11 1.28
C HIS A 58 -4.79 19.13 0.19
N GLY A 59 -5.78 19.86 -0.33
CA GLY A 59 -5.63 20.85 -1.40
C GLY A 59 -5.45 20.23 -2.78
N LYS A 60 -4.29 19.61 -3.03
CA LYS A 60 -3.92 19.01 -4.33
C LYS A 60 -3.54 17.53 -4.20
N PRO A 61 -4.51 16.64 -3.89
CA PRO A 61 -4.28 15.20 -3.85
C PRO A 61 -4.01 14.62 -5.25
N SER A 62 -3.28 13.51 -5.32
CA SER A 62 -2.95 12.80 -6.58
C SER A 62 -4.12 11.98 -7.14
N GLY A 63 -5.14 11.68 -6.33
CA GLY A 63 -6.23 10.77 -6.69
C GLY A 63 -5.93 9.29 -6.40
N ILE A 64 -4.68 8.94 -6.05
CA ILE A 64 -4.29 7.55 -5.85
C ILE A 64 -4.98 6.96 -4.62
N ASP A 65 -4.92 7.65 -3.48
CA ASP A 65 -5.39 7.10 -2.20
C ASP A 65 -6.91 6.85 -2.21
N ASN A 66 -7.71 7.75 -2.79
CA ASN A 66 -9.16 7.55 -2.94
C ASN A 66 -9.48 6.45 -3.96
N SER A 67 -8.74 6.38 -5.07
CA SER A 67 -8.94 5.32 -6.06
C SER A 67 -8.62 3.94 -5.47
N VAL A 68 -7.50 3.79 -4.74
CA VAL A 68 -7.20 2.52 -4.05
C VAL A 68 -8.29 2.18 -3.03
N SER A 69 -8.77 3.16 -2.26
CA SER A 69 -9.81 2.93 -1.26
C SER A 69 -11.18 2.58 -1.87
N ALA A 70 -11.52 3.18 -3.01
CA ALA A 70 -12.80 2.95 -3.68
C ALA A 70 -12.81 1.61 -4.44
N TYR A 71 -11.84 1.36 -5.30
CA TYR A 71 -11.83 0.17 -6.17
C TYR A 71 -11.15 -1.05 -5.54
N GLY A 72 -10.33 -0.84 -4.51
CA GLY A 72 -9.48 -1.88 -3.92
C GLY A 72 -8.45 -2.40 -4.92
N ASN A 73 -8.04 -3.66 -4.71
CA ASN A 73 -7.02 -4.35 -5.48
C ASN A 73 -5.69 -3.57 -5.52
N ILE A 74 -4.95 -3.71 -6.62
CA ILE A 74 -3.64 -3.09 -6.83
C ILE A 74 -3.76 -2.11 -7.99
N ILE A 75 -3.19 -0.91 -7.83
CA ILE A 75 -3.17 0.11 -8.86
C ILE A 75 -1.73 0.31 -9.34
N SER A 76 -1.53 0.27 -10.66
CA SER A 76 -0.29 0.75 -11.28
C SER A 76 -0.48 2.21 -11.66
N PHE A 77 0.46 3.06 -11.26
CA PHE A 77 0.43 4.50 -11.54
C PHE A 77 1.69 4.90 -12.30
N LYS A 78 1.53 5.50 -13.48
CA LYS A 78 2.63 6.04 -14.27
C LYS A 78 2.20 7.34 -14.94
N SER A 79 2.93 8.42 -14.64
CA SER A 79 2.78 9.73 -15.27
C SER A 79 1.32 10.25 -15.34
N GLY A 80 0.55 10.08 -14.26
CA GLY A 80 -0.86 10.52 -14.20
C GLY A 80 -1.88 9.51 -14.71
N SER A 81 -1.44 8.42 -15.34
CA SER A 81 -2.31 7.30 -15.72
C SER A 81 -2.38 6.27 -14.59
N MET A 82 -3.60 5.84 -14.27
CA MET A 82 -3.89 4.76 -13.31
C MET A 82 -4.44 3.55 -14.07
N THR A 83 -3.88 2.38 -13.81
CA THR A 83 -4.40 1.11 -14.33
C THR A 83 -4.78 0.22 -13.16
N HIS A 84 -6.05 -0.17 -13.10
CA HIS A 84 -6.55 -1.12 -12.11
C HIS A 84 -6.09 -2.53 -12.47
N MET A 85 -5.44 -3.20 -11.53
CA MET A 85 -4.98 -4.56 -11.68
C MET A 85 -5.73 -5.43 -10.70
N LYS A 86 -6.42 -6.46 -11.21
CA LYS A 86 -6.94 -7.51 -10.35
C LYS A 86 -5.76 -8.35 -9.89
N ALA A 87 -5.51 -8.36 -8.59
CA ALA A 87 -4.48 -9.22 -8.03
C ALA A 87 -5.01 -10.64 -8.04
N ASN A 88 -4.29 -11.56 -8.68
CA ASN A 88 -4.62 -12.98 -8.64
C ASN A 88 -4.12 -13.65 -7.36
N THR A 89 -3.39 -12.92 -6.51
CA THR A 89 -2.78 -13.45 -5.30
C THR A 89 -2.83 -12.39 -4.21
N LEU A 90 -3.39 -12.76 -3.07
CA LEU A 90 -3.37 -11.93 -1.87
C LEU A 90 -2.00 -12.05 -1.21
N LEU A 91 -1.34 -10.91 -0.96
CA LEU A 91 -0.05 -10.89 -0.28
C LEU A 91 -0.26 -10.56 1.19
N LYS A 92 0.18 -11.46 2.08
CA LYS A 92 0.20 -11.18 3.51
C LYS A 92 1.41 -10.33 3.83
N MET A 93 1.19 -9.21 4.49
CA MET A 93 2.24 -8.30 4.91
C MET A 93 2.10 -7.95 6.39
N LEU A 94 3.25 -7.81 7.04
CA LEU A 94 3.37 -7.14 8.32
C LEU A 94 3.71 -5.67 8.06
N ILE A 95 2.91 -4.78 8.61
CA ILE A 95 3.11 -3.34 8.55
C ILE A 95 3.65 -2.90 9.90
N THR A 96 4.86 -2.35 9.89
CA THR A 96 5.53 -1.86 11.10
C THR A 96 5.60 -0.34 11.07
N ASN A 97 4.81 0.31 11.91
CA ASN A 97 4.89 1.75 12.14
C ASN A 97 5.99 2.05 13.16
N THR A 98 7.05 2.73 12.70
CA THR A 98 8.18 3.14 13.54
C THR A 98 7.81 4.23 14.56
N LYS A 99 6.62 4.85 14.43
CA LYS A 99 6.15 6.01 15.22
C LYS A 99 7.03 7.25 15.12
N VAL A 100 8.01 7.25 14.21
CA VAL A 100 8.84 8.42 13.90
C VAL A 100 8.12 9.29 12.88
N GLY A 101 7.85 10.53 13.28
CA GLY A 101 7.30 11.57 12.41
C GLY A 101 8.26 11.91 11.27
N ARG A 102 7.72 12.36 10.14
CA ARG A 102 8.50 12.66 8.94
C ARG A 102 8.04 13.93 8.26
N ASN A 103 8.96 14.60 7.58
CA ASN A 103 8.64 15.71 6.68
C ASN A 103 8.75 15.24 5.23
N THR A 104 7.63 14.80 4.65
CA THR A 104 7.56 14.31 3.27
C THR A 104 8.10 15.32 2.27
N LYS A 105 7.82 16.62 2.45
CA LYS A 105 8.31 17.67 1.55
C LYS A 105 9.84 17.77 1.58
N ALA A 106 10.44 17.69 2.77
CA ALA A 106 11.89 17.72 2.92
C ALA A 106 12.57 16.48 2.31
N LEU A 107 11.99 15.29 2.48
CA LEU A 107 12.51 14.05 1.88
C LEU A 107 12.48 14.11 0.35
N VAL A 108 11.36 14.56 -0.23
CA VAL A 108 11.23 14.73 -1.68
C VAL A 108 12.20 15.79 -2.21
N ALA A 109 12.36 16.92 -1.51
CA ALA A 109 13.33 17.95 -1.85
C ALA A 109 14.76 17.39 -1.83
N GLY A 110 15.12 16.61 -0.81
CA GLY A 110 16.45 15.97 -0.72
C GLY A 110 16.74 15.00 -1.86
N VAL A 111 15.74 14.24 -2.33
CA VAL A 111 15.88 13.37 -3.52
C VAL A 111 16.09 14.22 -4.78
N SER A 112 15.35 15.32 -4.94
CA SER A 112 15.49 16.24 -6.07
C SER A 112 16.87 16.92 -6.09
N GLU A 113 17.35 17.41 -4.95
CA GLU A 113 18.70 17.98 -4.82
C GLU A 113 19.79 16.94 -5.14
N ARG A 114 19.61 15.69 -4.69
CA ARG A 114 20.54 14.60 -5.01
C ARG A 114 20.56 14.28 -6.51
N MET A 115 19.39 14.29 -7.16
CA MET A 115 19.28 14.16 -8.63
C MET A 115 20.02 15.27 -9.35
N LEU A 116 19.89 16.53 -8.91
CA LEU A 116 20.60 17.66 -9.53
C LEU A 116 22.12 17.56 -9.36
N ARG A 117 22.61 17.03 -8.23
CA ARG A 117 24.04 16.84 -7.97
C ARG A 117 24.63 15.64 -8.71
N HIS A 118 23.83 14.59 -8.92
CA HIS A 118 24.28 13.31 -9.50
C HIS A 118 23.28 12.79 -10.55
N PRO A 119 23.12 13.49 -11.69
CA PRO A 119 22.04 13.22 -12.64
C PRO A 119 22.12 11.81 -13.23
N ASP A 120 23.29 11.37 -13.71
CA ASP A 120 23.44 10.08 -14.37
C ASP A 120 23.20 8.91 -13.39
N ALA A 121 23.81 8.96 -12.21
CA ALA A 121 23.64 7.93 -11.19
C ALA A 121 22.19 7.83 -10.73
N MET A 122 21.52 8.95 -10.48
CA MET A 122 20.12 8.97 -10.05
C MET A 122 19.18 8.53 -11.17
N ALA A 123 19.49 8.81 -12.44
CA ALA A 123 18.73 8.29 -13.58
C ALA A 123 18.74 6.76 -13.63
N PHE A 124 19.90 6.12 -13.42
CA PHE A 124 19.98 4.66 -13.33
C PHE A 124 19.20 4.10 -12.14
N VAL A 125 19.28 4.76 -10.98
CA VAL A 125 18.51 4.35 -9.78
C VAL A 125 17.00 4.42 -10.06
N PHE A 126 16.51 5.50 -10.67
CA PHE A 126 15.09 5.61 -11.04
C PHE A 126 14.66 4.58 -12.08
N SER A 127 15.51 4.32 -13.07
CA SER A 127 15.25 3.27 -14.07
C SER A 127 15.14 1.89 -13.41
N ALA A 128 16.02 1.58 -12.45
CA ALA A 128 15.97 0.31 -11.73
C ALA A 128 14.68 0.17 -10.91
N VAL A 129 14.22 1.24 -10.24
CA VAL A 129 12.94 1.23 -9.51
C VAL A 129 11.74 1.04 -10.46
N ASP A 130 11.74 1.67 -11.65
CA ASP A 130 10.70 1.46 -12.67
C ASP A 130 10.69 0.00 -13.15
N SER A 131 11.86 -0.59 -13.41
CA SER A 131 11.98 -2.01 -13.80
C SER A 131 11.46 -2.95 -12.73
N ILE A 132 11.81 -2.74 -11.45
CA ILE A 132 11.29 -3.52 -10.31
C ILE A 132 9.76 -3.45 -10.25
N SER A 133 9.20 -2.26 -10.46
CA SER A 133 7.75 -2.07 -10.42
C SER A 133 7.04 -2.81 -11.55
N GLN A 134 7.62 -2.80 -12.76
CA GLN A 134 7.10 -3.54 -13.90
C GLN A 134 7.19 -5.06 -13.70
N GLU A 135 8.30 -5.56 -13.16
CA GLU A 135 8.46 -6.98 -12.86
C GLU A 135 7.46 -7.45 -11.79
N LEU A 136 7.27 -6.66 -10.74
CA LEU A 136 6.24 -6.93 -9.73
C LEU A 136 4.84 -6.99 -10.34
N THR A 137 4.50 -6.05 -11.25
CA THR A 137 3.23 -6.09 -11.99
C THR A 137 3.05 -7.41 -12.75
N LEU A 138 4.07 -7.88 -13.46
CA LEU A 138 4.00 -9.14 -14.20
C LEU A 138 3.80 -10.35 -13.26
N ILE A 139 4.48 -10.37 -12.11
CA ILE A 139 4.32 -11.43 -11.11
C ILE A 139 2.89 -11.42 -10.55
N LEU A 140 2.35 -10.26 -10.21
CA LEU A 140 1.00 -10.11 -9.63
C LEU A 140 -0.12 -10.47 -10.61
N GLN A 141 0.10 -10.24 -11.90
CA GLN A 141 -0.84 -10.59 -12.97
C GLN A 141 -0.73 -12.05 -13.44
N SER A 142 0.36 -12.74 -13.08
CA SER A 142 0.51 -14.16 -13.41
C SER A 142 -0.65 -14.98 -12.81
N PRO A 143 -1.08 -16.08 -13.46
CA PRO A 143 -2.19 -16.90 -12.98
C PRO A 143 -1.96 -17.36 -11.54
N ALA A 144 -2.99 -17.30 -10.70
CA ALA A 144 -2.97 -17.95 -9.40
C ALA A 144 -2.70 -19.43 -9.61
N SER A 145 -1.83 -20.00 -8.77
CA SER A 145 -1.59 -21.43 -8.74
C SER A 145 -1.79 -21.89 -7.32
N ASP A 146 -2.55 -22.97 -7.15
CA ASP A 146 -2.86 -23.54 -5.84
C ASP A 146 -1.73 -24.44 -5.32
N ASP A 147 -0.70 -24.67 -6.15
CA ASP A 147 0.48 -25.43 -5.74
C ASP A 147 1.41 -24.60 -4.84
N VAL A 148 1.68 -25.13 -3.64
CA VAL A 148 2.49 -24.47 -2.61
C VAL A 148 3.89 -24.10 -3.11
N LEU A 149 4.50 -24.93 -3.96
CA LEU A 149 5.84 -24.63 -4.50
C LEU A 149 5.80 -23.39 -5.40
N SER A 150 4.78 -23.30 -6.27
CA SER A 150 4.60 -22.14 -7.14
C SER A 150 4.31 -20.85 -6.38
N VAL A 151 3.55 -20.91 -5.27
CA VAL A 151 3.29 -19.76 -4.39
C VAL A 151 4.60 -19.31 -3.72
N THR A 152 5.36 -20.26 -3.18
CA THR A 152 6.64 -19.99 -2.52
C THR A 152 7.63 -19.31 -3.47
N GLN A 153 7.77 -19.81 -4.70
CA GLN A 153 8.64 -19.20 -5.72
C GLN A 153 8.22 -17.77 -6.10
N LYS A 154 6.91 -17.48 -6.12
CA LYS A 154 6.42 -16.11 -6.35
C LYS A 154 6.74 -15.21 -5.16
N GLU A 155 6.53 -15.68 -3.93
CA GLU A 155 6.86 -14.95 -2.71
C GLU A 155 8.37 -14.64 -2.64
N GLU A 156 9.23 -15.59 -3.00
CA GLU A 156 10.69 -15.41 -3.09
C GLU A 156 11.08 -14.33 -4.10
N LYS A 157 10.51 -14.34 -5.31
CA LYS A 157 10.76 -13.29 -6.30
C LYS A 157 10.32 -11.91 -5.80
N ILE A 158 9.15 -11.83 -5.16
CA ILE A 158 8.66 -10.57 -4.58
C ILE A 158 9.59 -10.10 -3.45
N ALA A 159 10.07 -11.01 -2.61
CA ALA A 159 11.03 -10.72 -1.55
C ALA A 159 12.32 -10.10 -2.11
N GLU A 160 12.90 -10.70 -3.16
CA GLU A 160 14.09 -10.16 -3.84
C GLU A 160 13.84 -8.75 -4.41
N LEU A 161 12.70 -8.54 -5.08
CA LEU A 161 12.30 -7.24 -5.59
C LEU A 161 12.15 -6.19 -4.48
N MET A 162 11.62 -6.59 -3.32
CA MET A 162 11.50 -5.71 -2.15
C MET A 162 12.85 -5.31 -1.58
N GLU A 163 13.79 -6.26 -1.45
CA GLU A 163 15.14 -6.03 -0.95
C GLU A 163 15.94 -5.10 -1.89
N MET A 164 15.91 -5.36 -3.19
CA MET A 164 16.55 -4.50 -4.19
C MET A 164 15.99 -3.09 -4.14
N ASN A 165 14.67 -2.93 -4.07
CA ASN A 165 14.03 -1.62 -4.00
C ASN A 165 14.41 -0.89 -2.70
N GLN A 166 14.49 -1.60 -1.56
CA GLN A 166 14.94 -0.99 -0.31
C GLN A 166 16.38 -0.47 -0.42
N GLY A 167 17.30 -1.21 -1.05
CA GLY A 167 18.66 -0.74 -1.30
C GLY A 167 18.72 0.52 -2.18
N LEU A 168 17.89 0.58 -3.23
CA LEU A 168 17.76 1.76 -4.08
C LEU A 168 17.18 2.96 -3.32
N LEU A 169 16.16 2.75 -2.47
CA LEU A 169 15.60 3.81 -1.63
C LEU A 169 16.62 4.32 -0.59
N GLN A 170 17.46 3.43 -0.07
CA GLN A 170 18.57 3.83 0.80
C GLN A 170 19.58 4.70 0.04
N SER A 171 19.91 4.34 -1.21
CA SER A 171 20.84 5.12 -2.05
C SER A 171 20.27 6.48 -2.45
N MET A 172 18.94 6.62 -2.55
CA MET A 172 18.26 7.92 -2.71
C MET A 172 18.35 8.80 -1.46
N GLY A 173 18.68 8.23 -0.29
CA GLY A 173 18.82 8.95 0.97
C GLY A 173 17.51 9.15 1.73
N VAL A 174 16.51 8.29 1.50
CA VAL A 174 15.20 8.38 2.19
C VAL A 174 15.04 7.39 3.34
N SER A 175 16.08 6.62 3.69
CA SER A 175 16.02 5.72 4.85
C SER A 175 16.19 6.47 6.18
N HIS A 176 16.07 5.75 7.30
CA HIS A 176 16.18 6.28 8.66
C HIS A 176 16.62 5.18 9.63
N VAL A 177 17.29 5.54 10.74
CA VAL A 177 17.79 4.57 11.74
C VAL A 177 16.70 3.61 12.27
N THR A 178 15.47 4.09 12.41
CA THR A 178 14.35 3.23 12.82
C THR A 178 13.88 2.29 11.72
N ILE A 179 13.90 2.73 10.46
CA ILE A 179 13.66 1.84 9.30
C ILE A 179 14.72 0.75 9.29
N GLU A 180 16.01 1.11 9.37
CA GLU A 180 17.12 0.14 9.41
C GLU A 180 17.02 -0.83 10.59
N THR A 181 16.50 -0.36 11.74
CA THR A 181 16.23 -1.23 12.90
C THR A 181 15.17 -2.27 12.57
N VAL A 182 14.06 -1.87 11.94
CA VAL A 182 13.02 -2.82 11.48
C VAL A 182 13.62 -3.82 10.49
N LEU A 183 14.31 -3.35 9.44
CA LEU A 183 14.93 -4.22 8.43
C LEU A 183 15.87 -5.26 9.04
N ARG A 184 16.73 -4.82 9.97
CA ARG A 184 17.67 -5.72 10.66
C ARG A 184 16.94 -6.72 11.55
N THR A 185 15.87 -6.32 12.23
CA THR A 185 15.07 -7.23 13.06
C THR A 185 14.38 -8.28 12.20
N THR A 186 13.71 -7.87 11.12
CA THR A 186 13.00 -8.81 10.22
C THR A 186 13.96 -9.73 9.47
N LEU A 187 15.17 -9.27 9.15
CA LEU A 187 16.20 -10.08 8.50
C LEU A 187 16.64 -11.28 9.36
N LYS A 188 16.63 -11.17 10.69
CA LYS A 188 16.91 -12.32 11.59
C LYS A 188 15.94 -13.48 11.36
N TYR A 189 14.74 -13.17 10.88
CA TYR A 189 13.68 -14.12 10.56
C TYR A 189 13.62 -14.47 9.07
N LYS A 190 14.60 -14.01 8.27
CA LYS A 190 14.64 -14.19 6.81
C LYS A 190 13.43 -13.59 6.09
N LEU A 191 12.92 -12.45 6.58
CA LEU A 191 11.81 -11.75 5.97
C LEU A 191 12.30 -10.51 5.22
N ALA A 192 11.94 -10.43 3.93
CA ALA A 192 12.19 -9.26 3.12
C ALA A 192 11.30 -8.10 3.55
N SER A 193 11.91 -6.93 3.70
CA SER A 193 11.23 -5.72 4.17
C SER A 193 11.70 -4.50 3.40
N LYS A 194 10.79 -3.54 3.21
CA LYS A 194 11.10 -2.25 2.60
C LYS A 194 10.27 -1.13 3.22
N LEU A 195 10.80 0.08 3.23
CA LEU A 195 10.03 1.25 3.61
C LEU A 195 8.85 1.48 2.65
N THR A 196 7.80 2.12 3.16
CA THR A 196 6.64 2.55 2.36
C THR A 196 6.33 4.05 2.51
N GLY A 197 5.89 4.65 1.41
CA GLY A 197 5.73 6.09 1.28
C GLY A 197 7.07 6.83 1.24
N ALA A 198 7.11 8.02 1.84
CA ALA A 198 8.23 8.95 1.74
C ALA A 198 9.56 8.50 2.38
N GLY A 199 9.56 7.50 3.26
CA GLY A 199 10.72 7.15 4.09
C GLY A 199 10.92 8.10 5.30
N GLY A 200 12.15 8.18 5.82
CA GLY A 200 12.54 9.04 6.94
C GLY A 200 11.96 8.65 8.29
N GLY A 201 11.40 7.43 8.42
CA GLY A 201 10.54 6.99 9.52
C GLY A 201 9.27 6.38 8.96
N GLY A 202 8.11 6.67 9.56
CA GLY A 202 6.82 6.17 9.09
C GLY A 202 6.73 4.64 9.17
N CYS A 203 6.19 4.01 8.11
CA CYS A 203 5.94 2.57 8.07
C CYS A 203 6.93 1.80 7.19
N VAL A 204 7.15 0.55 7.55
CA VAL A 204 7.88 -0.48 6.80
C VAL A 204 6.92 -1.62 6.49
N LEU A 205 7.00 -2.16 5.27
CA LEU A 205 6.27 -3.35 4.83
C LEU A 205 7.23 -4.54 4.87
N THR A 206 6.75 -5.64 5.44
CA THR A 206 7.47 -6.90 5.54
C THR A 206 6.61 -7.99 4.92
N LEU A 207 7.12 -8.70 3.90
CA LEU A 207 6.40 -9.81 3.28
C LEU A 207 6.33 -10.98 4.26
N LEU A 208 5.14 -11.54 4.46
CA LEU A 208 4.92 -12.72 5.27
C LEU A 208 4.66 -13.93 4.36
N PRO A 209 5.58 -14.91 4.31
CA PRO A 209 5.35 -16.14 3.58
C PRO A 209 4.12 -16.89 4.09
N THR A 210 3.44 -17.62 3.21
CA THR A 210 2.16 -18.29 3.49
C THR A 210 2.15 -19.16 4.77
N CYS A 211 3.28 -19.77 5.13
CA CYS A 211 3.42 -20.65 6.31
C CYS A 211 4.19 -20.03 7.48
N PHE A 212 4.38 -18.72 7.51
CA PHE A 212 5.21 -18.06 8.51
C PHE A 212 4.47 -17.76 9.83
N VAL A 213 5.15 -17.97 10.95
CA VAL A 213 4.63 -17.72 12.32
C VAL A 213 5.06 -16.32 12.78
N VAL A 214 4.13 -15.36 12.76
CA VAL A 214 4.42 -13.92 12.84
C VAL A 214 4.59 -13.38 14.27
N GLU A 215 4.16 -14.11 15.29
CA GLU A 215 4.07 -13.63 16.67
C GLU A 215 5.43 -13.25 17.25
N LYS A 216 6.48 -14.02 16.93
CA LYS A 216 7.83 -13.76 17.44
C LYS A 216 8.42 -12.47 16.88
N VAL A 217 8.25 -12.21 15.58
CA VAL A 217 8.77 -10.99 14.94
C VAL A 217 7.98 -9.76 15.40
N ILE A 218 6.66 -9.88 15.58
CA ILE A 218 5.83 -8.80 16.15
C ILE A 218 6.31 -8.46 17.56
N ALA A 219 6.47 -9.44 18.43
CA ALA A 219 6.91 -9.22 19.81
C ALA A 219 8.29 -8.52 19.87
N GLU A 220 9.25 -8.93 19.03
CA GLU A 220 10.57 -8.27 18.98
C GLU A 220 10.47 -6.83 18.47
N LEU A 221 9.68 -6.57 17.43
CA LEU A 221 9.48 -5.20 16.90
C LEU A 221 8.75 -4.30 17.90
N GLU A 222 7.75 -4.82 18.61
CA GLU A 222 7.03 -4.08 19.65
C GLU A 222 7.91 -3.81 20.88
N SER A 223 8.82 -4.72 21.23
CA SER A 223 9.83 -4.47 22.27
C SER A 223 10.79 -3.32 21.90
N CYS A 224 10.96 -3.03 20.61
CA CYS A 224 11.69 -1.86 20.11
C CYS A 224 10.84 -0.56 20.12
N GLY A 225 9.60 -0.61 20.63
CA GLY A 225 8.68 0.53 20.72
C GLY A 225 7.84 0.77 19.46
N PHE A 226 7.94 -0.08 18.44
CA PHE A 226 7.16 0.05 17.21
C PHE A 226 5.71 -0.41 17.40
N GLN A 227 4.87 -0.18 16.39
CA GLN A 227 3.51 -0.71 16.33
C GLN A 227 3.37 -1.58 15.10
N CYS A 228 2.85 -2.79 15.29
CA CYS A 228 2.76 -3.82 14.27
C CYS A 228 1.30 -4.16 13.98
N PHE A 229 0.99 -4.42 12.71
CA PHE A 229 -0.30 -4.96 12.30
C PHE A 229 -0.14 -5.78 11.02
N THR A 230 -0.87 -6.87 10.92
CA THR A 230 -0.92 -7.70 9.73
C THR A 230 -2.03 -7.21 8.80
N ALA A 231 -1.77 -7.27 7.50
CA ALA A 231 -2.74 -6.91 6.47
C ALA A 231 -2.58 -7.81 5.24
N GLU A 232 -3.68 -8.03 4.54
CA GLU A 232 -3.67 -8.64 3.21
C GLU A 232 -3.73 -7.53 2.16
N ILE A 233 -2.79 -7.54 1.22
CA ILE A 233 -2.71 -6.57 0.13
C ILE A 233 -3.44 -7.13 -1.09
N GLY A 234 -4.16 -6.24 -1.78
CA GLY A 234 -5.02 -6.61 -2.91
C GLY A 234 -6.45 -6.95 -2.51
N GLY A 235 -6.87 -6.55 -1.31
CA GLY A 235 -8.23 -6.72 -0.82
C GLY A 235 -9.28 -5.93 -1.61
N LYS A 236 -10.54 -6.11 -1.24
CA LYS A 236 -11.67 -5.41 -1.87
C LYS A 236 -11.65 -3.91 -1.55
N GLY A 237 -12.33 -3.15 -2.40
CA GLY A 237 -12.53 -1.71 -2.23
C GLY A 237 -13.69 -1.41 -1.28
N VAL A 238 -14.44 -0.36 -1.58
CA VAL A 238 -15.58 0.03 -0.76
C VAL A 238 -16.71 -1.00 -0.84
N GLU A 239 -17.17 -1.41 0.34
CA GLU A 239 -18.32 -2.29 0.53
C GLU A 239 -19.25 -1.66 1.57
N ILE A 240 -20.54 -1.97 1.47
CA ILE A 240 -21.55 -1.57 2.45
C ILE A 240 -22.13 -2.81 3.12
N ASN A 241 -22.32 -2.76 4.43
CA ASN A 241 -22.98 -3.82 5.17
C ASN A 241 -24.21 -3.23 5.87
N PHE A 242 -25.37 -3.81 5.61
CA PHE A 242 -26.64 -3.50 6.26
C PHE A 242 -26.95 -4.52 7.34
N GLU A 243 -26.00 -4.76 8.24
CA GLU A 243 -26.29 -5.50 9.46
C GLU A 243 -26.97 -4.57 10.46
N VAL A 244 -28.23 -4.85 10.78
CA VAL A 244 -28.87 -4.28 11.98
C VAL A 244 -28.16 -4.92 13.17
N SER A 245 -27.26 -4.17 13.80
CA SER A 245 -26.66 -4.60 15.05
C SER A 245 -27.79 -4.91 16.04
N SER A 246 -27.95 -6.20 16.36
CA SER A 246 -28.92 -6.68 17.35
C SER A 246 -28.41 -6.41 18.77
#